data_AF-A0A0G1JN41-F1
#
_entry.id   AF-A0A0G1JN41-F1
#
_cell.length_a   1.000
_cell.length_b   1.000
_cell.length_c   1.000
_cell.angle_alpha   90.00
_cell.angle_beta   90.00
_cell.angle_gamma   90.00
#
_symmetry.space_group_name_H-M   'P 1'
#
loop_
_entity.id
_entity.type
_entity.pdbx_description
1 polymer ?
#
loop_
_entity_poly.entity_id
_entity_poly.type
_entity_poly.pdbx_seq_one_letter_code
_entity_poly.pdbx_strand_id
1 'polypeptide(L)'
;MKKRSLVINTILLFICLGGLILTFMLFNNPDVSLSGLQDEKTIIAAKVAGAQEKTSTLKKVSSGPQTADSQQTLKTISSARKRELLTLMKKSPADVVRIAMTPGERSQLPPEVQSDIEENKTIAGKLDVNIVQDPIDKKPKTEVILITPSGEKYAAHLSGDIELAHTGGKAIMSGTVIDNQMAVVSSSLGQAKEGAFTSPRFSLSDLENTPTIAALNSPRNILAATASIVPSYYQTSEFMLGTVAVGLVMPQCNGQVDKCAETWSAARMDNVYNQVRQGLDWWVAKTGGKVNFIIDQYRQIPTSYEPVNRPMTDQALWISEVTSSLGYPGATLWQQVYAFNNALRQKHKSDWATTIFVVDSNNNSQGAFSNGYFAYAYVPGPFMVMTYDNNGYGINNMAAVAAHETGHLFG
;
A
#
# COMPACT_ATOMS: atom_id res chain seq x y z
N MET A 1 -20.86 -74.75 0.98
CA MET A 1 -21.08 -73.30 0.75
C MET A 1 -19.86 -72.56 1.27
N LYS A 2 -18.97 -72.18 0.34
CA LYS A 2 -17.70 -71.47 0.55
C LYS A 2 -17.80 -70.10 -0.14
N LYS A 3 -17.01 -69.14 0.35
CA LYS A 3 -16.81 -67.75 -0.13
C LYS A 3 -17.67 -66.68 0.56
N ARG A 4 -17.15 -66.14 1.68
CA ARG A 4 -17.30 -64.75 2.17
C ARG A 4 -16.52 -64.58 3.48
N SER A 5 -15.17 -64.68 3.44
CA SER A 5 -14.32 -64.31 4.58
C SER A 5 -12.83 -64.15 4.20
N LEU A 6 -12.53 -63.51 3.06
CA LEU A 6 -11.13 -63.28 2.64
C LEU A 6 -10.86 -61.90 2.02
N VAL A 7 -11.75 -60.92 2.21
CA VAL A 7 -11.56 -59.55 1.68
C VAL A 7 -11.37 -58.51 2.79
N ILE A 8 -11.66 -58.85 4.06
CA ILE A 8 -11.52 -57.91 5.19
C ILE A 8 -10.09 -57.90 5.77
N ASN A 9 -9.32 -58.99 5.62
CA ASN A 9 -7.96 -59.08 6.18
C ASN A 9 -6.83 -58.46 5.32
N THR A 10 -7.11 -57.99 4.11
CA THR A 10 -6.10 -57.30 3.27
C THR A 10 -6.14 -55.79 3.44
N ILE A 11 -7.25 -55.23 3.96
CA ILE A 11 -7.40 -53.78 4.17
C ILE A 11 -6.83 -53.35 5.54
N LEU A 12 -6.82 -54.22 6.55
CA LEU A 12 -6.19 -53.91 7.85
C LEU A 12 -4.66 -53.97 7.84
N LEU A 13 -4.02 -54.62 6.86
CA LEU A 13 -2.55 -54.69 6.80
C LEU A 13 -1.90 -53.47 6.09
N PHE A 14 -2.67 -52.69 5.33
CA PHE A 14 -2.18 -51.46 4.69
C PHE A 14 -2.30 -50.21 5.57
N ILE A 15 -3.12 -50.24 6.63
CA ILE A 15 -3.26 -49.09 7.55
C ILE A 15 -2.17 -49.09 8.64
N CYS A 16 -1.57 -50.24 8.97
CA CYS A 16 -0.47 -50.30 9.93
C CYS A 16 0.93 -50.05 9.33
N LEU A 17 1.12 -50.09 8.00
CA LEU A 17 2.41 -49.74 7.37
C LEU A 17 2.54 -48.25 7.02
N GLY A 18 1.43 -47.54 6.83
CA GLY A 18 1.42 -46.08 6.60
C GLY A 18 1.70 -45.24 7.85
N GLY A 19 1.34 -45.75 9.05
CA GLY A 19 1.60 -45.06 10.32
C GLY A 19 3.04 -45.19 10.81
N LEU A 20 3.77 -46.22 10.39
CA LEU A 20 5.16 -46.43 10.84
C LEU A 20 6.18 -45.65 10.00
N ILE A 21 5.87 -45.31 8.74
CA ILE A 21 6.75 -44.50 7.89
C ILE A 21 6.65 -43.00 8.21
N LEU A 22 5.49 -42.52 8.69
CA LEU A 22 5.36 -41.14 9.16
C LEU A 22 6.01 -40.90 10.53
N THR A 23 6.20 -41.97 11.32
CA THR A 23 6.89 -41.88 12.62
C THR A 23 8.41 -41.99 12.47
N PHE A 24 8.94 -42.51 11.34
CA PHE A 24 10.40 -42.61 11.12
C PHE A 24 10.98 -41.42 10.34
N MET A 25 10.17 -40.64 9.61
CA MET A 25 10.63 -39.40 8.94
C MET A 25 10.69 -38.17 9.86
N LEU A 26 10.17 -38.25 11.10
CA LEU A 26 10.20 -37.15 12.07
C LEU A 26 11.37 -37.25 13.08
N PHE A 27 12.22 -38.28 13.03
CA PHE A 27 13.33 -38.45 13.99
C PHE A 27 14.75 -38.29 13.42
N ASN A 28 14.92 -37.99 12.13
CA ASN A 28 16.26 -37.85 11.50
C ASN A 28 16.55 -36.48 10.85
N ASN A 29 15.73 -35.44 11.12
CA ASN A 29 16.04 -34.06 10.75
C ASN A 29 16.14 -33.20 12.02
N PRO A 30 17.35 -32.78 12.44
CA PRO A 30 17.49 -31.94 13.64
C PRO A 30 17.11 -30.46 13.43
N ASP A 31 16.60 -30.04 12.27
CA ASP A 31 16.34 -28.62 11.96
C ASP A 31 14.87 -28.20 11.77
N VAL A 32 13.89 -29.04 12.16
CA VAL A 32 12.49 -28.55 12.24
C VAL A 32 12.18 -28.14 13.67
N SER A 33 12.60 -26.92 14.01
CA SER A 33 12.23 -26.26 15.25
C SER A 33 10.73 -25.92 15.26
N LEU A 34 9.94 -26.69 16.00
CA LEU A 34 8.52 -26.45 16.30
C LEU A 34 8.29 -25.32 17.35
N SER A 35 9.26 -24.43 17.55
CA SER A 35 9.18 -23.33 18.52
C SER A 35 8.71 -21.99 17.93
N GLY A 36 8.49 -21.91 16.61
CA GLY A 36 8.21 -20.66 15.89
C GLY A 36 6.74 -20.20 15.80
N LEU A 37 5.79 -20.95 16.37
CA LEU A 37 4.36 -20.60 16.35
C LEU A 37 3.77 -20.67 17.77
N GLN A 38 4.27 -19.83 18.68
CA GLN A 38 3.32 -19.27 19.65
C GLN A 38 2.31 -18.46 18.83
N ASP A 39 1.04 -18.87 18.86
CA ASP A 39 -0.07 -18.19 18.20
C ASP A 39 0.03 -16.68 18.47
N GLU A 40 0.14 -15.87 17.41
CA GLU A 40 0.28 -14.41 17.48
C GLU A 40 -0.78 -13.77 18.39
N LYS A 41 -1.97 -14.38 18.43
CA LYS A 41 -3.05 -14.01 19.34
C LYS A 41 -2.68 -14.15 20.82
N THR A 42 -1.95 -15.20 21.18
CA THR A 42 -1.45 -15.43 22.54
C THR A 42 -0.40 -14.38 22.92
N ILE A 43 0.48 -14.03 21.98
CA ILE A 43 1.48 -12.97 22.19
C ILE A 43 0.80 -11.62 22.40
N ILE A 44 -0.17 -11.26 21.55
CA ILE A 44 -0.95 -10.02 21.69
C ILE A 44 -1.67 -9.99 23.03
N ALA A 45 -2.36 -11.07 23.41
CA ALA A 45 -3.07 -11.17 24.69
C ALA A 45 -2.13 -10.99 25.89
N ALA A 46 -0.94 -11.61 25.87
CA ALA A 46 0.07 -11.45 26.91
C ALA A 46 0.57 -10.00 27.02
N LYS A 47 0.77 -9.32 25.88
CA LYS A 47 1.16 -7.89 25.84
C LYS A 47 0.06 -6.98 26.35
N VAL A 48 -1.20 -7.25 26.01
CA VAL A 48 -2.36 -6.53 26.55
C VAL A 48 -2.43 -6.66 28.06
N ALA A 49 -2.37 -7.89 28.59
CA ALA A 49 -2.40 -8.14 30.03
C ALA A 49 -1.23 -7.45 30.75
N GLY A 50 -0.02 -7.57 30.20
CA GLY A 50 1.17 -6.90 30.74
C GLY A 50 1.03 -5.38 30.77
N ALA A 51 0.46 -4.78 29.73
CA ALA A 51 0.28 -3.33 29.66
C ALA A 51 -0.80 -2.86 30.65
N GLN A 52 -1.90 -3.61 30.81
CA GLN A 52 -2.95 -3.34 31.79
C GLN A 52 -2.46 -3.44 33.23
N GLU A 53 -1.67 -4.47 33.55
CA GLU A 53 -1.05 -4.63 34.87
C GLU A 53 -0.13 -3.44 35.18
N LYS A 54 0.76 -3.07 34.25
CA LYS A 54 1.64 -1.92 34.43
C LYS A 54 0.88 -0.60 34.54
N THR A 55 -0.22 -0.43 33.82
CA THR A 55 -1.11 0.73 33.95
C THR A 55 -1.68 0.82 35.36
N SER A 56 -2.14 -0.31 35.90
CA SER A 56 -2.71 -0.39 37.24
C SER A 56 -1.66 -0.09 38.31
N THR A 57 -0.44 -0.62 38.15
CA THR A 57 0.68 -0.37 39.05
C THR A 57 1.13 1.10 38.99
N LEU A 58 1.19 1.72 37.81
CA LEU A 58 1.49 3.15 37.67
C LEU A 58 0.50 4.00 38.48
N LYS A 59 -0.82 3.76 38.31
CA LYS A 59 -1.87 4.48 39.05
C LYS A 59 -1.75 4.30 40.57
N LYS A 60 -1.44 3.08 41.01
CA LYS A 60 -1.27 2.78 42.43
C LYS A 60 -0.05 3.50 43.01
N VAL A 61 1.11 3.39 42.36
CA VAL A 61 2.35 4.01 42.84
C VAL A 61 2.27 5.54 42.78
N SER A 62 1.64 6.10 41.74
CA SER A 62 1.48 7.56 41.60
C SER A 62 0.57 8.17 42.67
N SER A 63 -0.36 7.38 43.24
CA SER A 63 -1.22 7.82 44.33
C SER A 63 -0.55 7.78 45.72
N GLY A 64 0.64 7.16 45.83
CA GLY A 64 1.40 7.03 47.07
C GLY A 64 2.38 8.18 47.33
N PRO A 65 3.13 8.12 48.45
CA PRO A 65 4.19 9.09 48.76
C PRO A 65 5.25 9.15 47.65
N GLN A 66 5.56 10.35 47.18
CA GLN A 66 6.52 10.60 46.09
C GLN A 66 7.97 10.62 46.61
N THR A 67 8.48 9.46 47.03
CA THR A 67 9.89 9.26 47.39
C THR A 67 10.76 9.04 46.15
N ALA A 68 12.09 9.18 46.27
CA ALA A 68 13.03 8.89 45.17
C ALA A 68 12.86 7.45 44.62
N ASP A 69 12.65 6.47 45.51
CA ASP A 69 12.41 5.07 45.11
C ASP A 69 11.09 4.91 44.34
N SER A 70 10.04 5.64 44.74
CA SER A 70 8.76 5.62 44.03
C SER A 70 8.88 6.25 42.63
N GLN A 71 9.64 7.33 42.47
CA GLN A 71 9.89 7.97 41.19
C GLN A 71 10.68 7.06 40.25
N GLN A 72 11.73 6.40 40.75
CA GLN A 72 12.51 5.43 39.99
C GLN A 72 11.66 4.22 39.57
N THR A 73 10.75 3.78 40.45
CA THR A 73 9.80 2.72 40.16
C THR A 73 8.82 3.13 39.05
N LEU A 74 8.24 4.34 39.14
CA LEU A 74 7.35 4.89 38.11
C LEU A 74 8.03 4.97 36.74
N LYS A 75 9.28 5.42 36.70
CA LYS A 75 10.07 5.46 35.46
C LYS A 75 10.30 4.08 34.87
N THR A 76 10.69 3.12 35.69
CA THR A 76 10.93 1.74 35.24
C THR A 76 9.67 1.10 34.66
N ILE A 77 8.53 1.29 35.32
CA ILE A 77 7.24 0.73 34.89
C ILE A 77 6.72 1.42 33.64
N SER A 78 6.79 2.76 33.56
CA SER A 78 6.34 3.51 32.39
C SER A 78 7.13 3.16 31.14
N SER A 79 8.47 3.10 31.20
CA SER A 79 9.28 2.68 30.06
C SER A 79 9.00 1.22 29.64
N ALA A 80 8.73 0.32 30.59
CA ALA A 80 8.34 -1.06 30.27
C ALA A 80 6.95 -1.13 29.61
N ARG A 81 5.99 -0.36 30.10
CA ARG A 81 4.64 -0.24 29.52
C ARG A 81 4.68 0.35 28.11
N LYS A 82 5.46 1.41 27.90
CA LYS A 82 5.66 2.05 26.59
C LYS A 82 6.11 1.04 25.52
N ARG A 83 7.07 0.17 25.84
CA ARG A 83 7.54 -0.89 24.91
C ARG A 83 6.43 -1.87 24.53
N GLU A 84 5.55 -2.23 25.45
CA GLU A 84 4.40 -3.09 25.17
C GLU A 84 3.38 -2.37 24.30
N LEU A 85 3.06 -1.11 24.60
CA LEU A 85 2.13 -0.32 23.79
C LEU A 85 2.65 -0.05 22.37
N LEU A 86 3.94 0.21 22.18
CA LEU A 86 4.54 0.36 20.85
C LEU A 86 4.46 -0.94 20.03
N THR A 87 4.54 -2.09 20.69
CA THR A 87 4.33 -3.39 20.04
C THR A 87 2.87 -3.56 19.64
N LEU A 88 1.94 -3.24 20.56
CA LEU A 88 0.51 -3.30 20.32
C LEU A 88 0.05 -2.28 19.28
N MET A 89 0.70 -1.12 19.14
CA MET A 89 0.32 -0.12 18.14
C MET A 89 0.30 -0.71 16.73
N LYS A 90 1.28 -1.56 16.41
CA LYS A 90 1.43 -2.19 15.09
C LYS A 90 0.55 -3.42 14.88
N LYS A 91 0.11 -4.06 15.96
CA LYS A 91 -0.52 -5.40 15.95
C LYS A 91 -1.98 -5.40 16.39
N SER A 92 -2.35 -4.49 17.29
CA SER A 92 -3.69 -4.28 17.83
C SER A 92 -3.86 -2.83 18.33
N PRO A 93 -3.92 -1.84 17.43
CA PRO A 93 -4.06 -0.42 17.79
C PRO A 93 -5.33 -0.12 18.61
N ALA A 94 -6.41 -0.88 18.43
CA ALA A 94 -7.62 -0.78 19.25
C ALA A 94 -7.38 -1.10 20.73
N ASP A 95 -6.50 -2.06 21.02
CA ASP A 95 -6.14 -2.36 22.40
C ASP A 95 -5.31 -1.24 23.02
N VAL A 96 -4.46 -0.56 22.25
CA VAL A 96 -3.72 0.62 22.74
C VAL A 96 -4.67 1.71 23.17
N VAL A 97 -5.67 2.04 22.35
CA VAL A 97 -6.70 3.04 22.68
C VAL A 97 -7.44 2.66 23.95
N ARG A 98 -7.79 1.38 24.12
CA ARG A 98 -8.51 0.89 25.31
C ARG A 98 -7.66 0.94 26.59
N ILE A 99 -6.34 0.76 26.48
CA ILE A 99 -5.39 0.74 27.60
C ILE A 99 -4.85 2.15 27.92
N ALA A 100 -5.01 3.10 26.99
CA ALA A 100 -4.50 4.45 27.09
C ALA A 100 -4.96 5.14 28.38
N MET A 101 -4.03 5.82 29.05
CA MET A 101 -4.34 6.66 30.19
C MET A 101 -5.09 7.89 29.73
N THR A 102 -6.10 8.28 30.51
CA THR A 102 -6.82 9.53 30.26
C THR A 102 -5.92 10.74 30.53
N PRO A 103 -6.20 11.92 29.94
CA PRO A 103 -5.43 13.14 30.24
C PRO A 103 -5.37 13.47 31.73
N GLY A 104 -6.46 13.23 32.47
CA GLY A 104 -6.51 13.47 33.91
C GLY A 104 -5.68 12.48 34.73
N GLU A 105 -5.52 11.24 34.28
CA GLU A 105 -4.63 10.27 34.92
C GLU A 105 -3.15 10.58 34.61
N ARG A 106 -2.86 10.96 33.37
CA ARG A 106 -1.51 11.37 32.96
C ARG A 106 -1.01 12.58 33.75
N SER A 107 -1.88 13.55 34.02
CA SER A 107 -1.49 14.76 34.77
C SER A 107 -1.14 14.50 36.24
N GLN A 108 -1.51 13.34 36.79
CA GLN A 108 -1.12 12.94 38.16
C GLN A 108 0.30 12.33 38.22
N LEU A 109 0.93 12.08 37.07
CA LEU A 109 2.27 11.49 37.02
C LEU A 109 3.35 12.58 37.07
N PRO A 110 4.54 12.29 37.65
CA PRO A 110 5.68 13.20 37.59
C PRO A 110 6.04 13.58 36.14
N PRO A 111 6.51 14.82 35.88
CA PRO A 111 6.86 15.26 34.53
C PRO A 111 7.84 14.33 33.80
N GLU A 112 8.83 13.76 34.50
CA GLU A 112 9.79 12.81 33.89
C GLU A 112 9.17 11.47 33.46
N VAL A 113 7.99 11.12 34.00
CA VAL A 113 7.26 9.90 33.64
C VAL A 113 6.26 10.19 32.53
N GLN A 114 5.69 11.40 32.48
CA GLN A 114 4.70 11.78 31.48
C GLN A 114 5.22 11.63 30.04
N SER A 115 6.52 11.83 29.79
CA SER A 115 7.13 11.65 28.46
C SER A 115 7.09 10.20 27.95
N ASP A 116 6.96 9.23 28.85
CA ASP A 116 6.84 7.81 28.51
C ASP A 116 5.39 7.32 28.40
N ILE A 117 4.43 8.19 28.71
CA ILE A 117 3.01 7.90 28.59
C ILE A 117 2.50 8.45 27.26
N GLU A 118 1.49 7.79 26.71
CA GLU A 118 0.73 8.23 25.55
C GLU A 118 -0.08 9.49 25.81
N GLU A 119 -0.34 10.23 24.75
CA GLU A 119 -1.21 11.40 24.76
C GLU A 119 -2.30 11.26 23.71
N ASN A 120 -3.51 11.72 24.04
CA ASN A 120 -4.56 11.83 23.04
C ASN A 120 -4.36 13.13 22.27
N LYS A 121 -4.11 13.02 20.96
CA LYS A 121 -3.89 14.15 20.07
C LYS A 121 -4.88 14.15 18.93
N THR A 122 -5.20 15.34 18.46
CA THR A 122 -5.84 15.57 17.17
C THR A 122 -4.85 16.32 16.28
N ILE A 123 -4.41 15.67 15.22
CA ILE A 123 -3.32 16.14 14.36
C ILE A 123 -3.88 16.34 12.95
N ALA A 124 -3.71 17.54 12.42
CA ALA A 124 -3.99 17.83 11.01
C ALA A 124 -2.71 17.64 10.19
N GLY A 125 -2.84 17.02 9.02
CA GLY A 125 -1.70 16.77 8.14
C GLY A 125 -2.10 16.29 6.75
N LYS A 126 -1.10 16.01 5.93
CA LYS A 126 -1.26 15.29 4.67
C LYS A 126 -0.98 13.81 4.91
N LEU A 127 -1.75 12.94 4.28
CA LEU A 127 -1.51 11.51 4.31
C LEU A 127 -0.47 11.11 3.28
N ASP A 128 0.33 10.12 3.63
CA ASP A 128 1.21 9.37 2.76
C ASP A 128 0.87 7.89 2.99
N VAL A 129 0.03 7.36 2.11
CA VAL A 129 -0.51 5.99 2.16
C VAL A 129 0.32 5.15 1.19
N ASN A 130 1.07 4.21 1.74
CA ASN A 130 1.92 3.32 0.99
C ASN A 130 1.43 1.89 1.15
N ILE A 131 1.46 1.11 0.07
CA ILE A 131 1.28 -0.34 0.15
C ILE A 131 2.69 -0.93 0.16
N VAL A 132 3.08 -1.47 1.31
CA VAL A 132 4.37 -2.15 1.49
C VAL A 132 4.14 -3.65 1.54
N GLN A 133 5.08 -4.43 1.00
CA GLN A 133 5.02 -5.87 1.16
C GLN A 133 5.59 -6.24 2.53
N ASP A 134 4.84 -6.98 3.35
CA ASP A 134 5.34 -7.46 4.64
C ASP A 134 6.52 -8.43 4.39
N PRO A 135 7.69 -8.21 5.00
CA PRO A 135 8.89 -8.99 4.72
C PRO A 135 8.80 -10.45 5.19
N ILE A 136 7.84 -10.78 6.06
CA ILE A 136 7.68 -12.11 6.65
C ILE A 136 6.67 -12.94 5.86
N ASP A 137 5.47 -12.40 5.61
CA ASP A 137 4.39 -13.17 4.96
C ASP A 137 4.16 -12.81 3.48
N LYS A 138 4.90 -11.81 2.97
CA LYS A 138 4.85 -11.31 1.60
C LYS A 138 3.49 -10.76 1.18
N LYS A 139 2.59 -10.48 2.12
CA LYS A 139 1.29 -9.87 1.81
C LYS A 139 1.39 -8.34 1.74
N PRO A 140 0.57 -7.70 0.90
CA PRO A 140 0.48 -6.25 0.89
C PRO A 140 -0.09 -5.76 2.23
N LYS A 141 0.59 -4.80 2.83
CA LYS A 141 0.20 -4.12 4.04
C LYS A 141 0.13 -2.63 3.74
N THR A 142 -0.98 -2.00 4.14
CA THR A 142 -1.11 -0.54 4.03
C THR A 142 -0.39 0.12 5.21
N GLU A 143 0.60 0.94 4.92
CA GLU A 143 1.23 1.86 5.85
C GLU A 143 0.70 3.27 5.61
N VAL A 144 0.28 3.93 6.69
CA VAL A 144 -0.28 5.28 6.64
C VAL A 144 0.62 6.18 7.45
N ILE A 145 1.12 7.25 6.83
CA ILE A 145 1.94 8.26 7.49
C ILE A 145 1.20 9.59 7.43
N LEU A 146 0.97 10.21 8.58
CA LEU A 146 0.45 11.56 8.67
C LEU A 146 1.62 12.55 8.78
N ILE A 147 1.71 13.47 7.82
CA ILE A 147 2.74 14.50 7.75
C ILE A 147 2.11 15.84 8.14
N THR A 148 2.53 16.40 9.28
CA THR A 148 2.03 17.69 9.77
C THR A 148 2.54 18.86 8.92
N PRO A 149 1.92 20.05 9.02
CA PRO A 149 2.45 21.26 8.36
C PRO A 149 3.88 21.64 8.76
N SER A 150 4.31 21.27 9.97
CA SER A 150 5.69 21.48 10.46
C SER A 150 6.67 20.40 9.97
N GLY A 151 6.21 19.36 9.28
CA GLY A 151 7.03 18.28 8.74
C GLY A 151 7.22 17.08 9.66
N GLU A 152 6.64 17.09 10.87
CA GLU A 152 6.61 15.91 11.75
C GLU A 152 5.80 14.78 11.09
N LYS A 153 6.26 13.55 11.25
CA LYS A 153 5.66 12.35 10.67
C LYS A 153 5.17 11.41 11.76
N TYR A 154 3.93 10.96 11.64
CA TYR A 154 3.31 9.99 12.53
C TYR A 154 2.89 8.75 11.74
N ALA A 155 3.39 7.57 12.12
CA ALA A 155 2.88 6.31 11.58
C ALA A 155 1.50 6.04 12.20
N ALA A 156 0.46 6.09 11.37
CA ALA A 156 -0.93 5.95 11.75
C ALA A 156 -1.38 4.48 11.63
N HIS A 157 -1.78 3.89 12.75
CA HIS A 157 -2.31 2.54 12.86
C HIS A 157 -3.81 2.63 13.15
N LEU A 158 -4.64 2.09 12.25
CA LEU A 158 -6.10 2.26 12.35
C LEU A 158 -6.67 1.30 13.38
N SER A 159 -7.41 1.81 14.37
CA SER A 159 -8.05 0.98 15.39
C SER A 159 -9.40 0.38 14.96
N GLY A 160 -9.76 0.49 13.69
CA GLY A 160 -11.02 0.00 13.12
C GLY A 160 -11.15 0.36 11.65
N ASP A 161 -12.36 0.23 11.11
CA ASP A 161 -12.70 0.62 9.74
C ASP A 161 -12.75 2.15 9.66
N ILE A 162 -11.61 2.75 9.32
CA ILE A 162 -11.45 4.20 9.21
C ILE A 162 -11.26 4.54 7.75
N GLU A 163 -12.13 5.39 7.20
CA GLU A 163 -11.94 5.91 5.85
C GLU A 163 -10.67 6.75 5.79
N LEU A 164 -9.80 6.42 4.85
CA LEU A 164 -8.56 7.14 4.61
C LEU A 164 -8.65 7.94 3.32
N ALA A 165 -8.01 9.11 3.34
CA ALA A 165 -7.74 9.85 2.12
C ALA A 165 -6.65 9.11 1.34
N HIS A 166 -6.59 9.32 0.02
CA HIS A 166 -5.45 8.97 -0.80
C HIS A 166 -4.18 9.72 -0.36
N THR A 167 -3.00 9.25 -0.77
CA THR A 167 -1.73 9.97 -0.58
C THR A 167 -1.81 11.40 -1.08
N GLY A 168 -1.34 12.35 -0.28
CA GLY A 168 -1.47 13.79 -0.49
C GLY A 168 -2.77 14.39 0.06
N GLY A 169 -3.78 13.57 0.34
CA GLY A 169 -5.05 13.99 0.91
C GLY A 169 -4.87 14.58 2.31
N LYS A 170 -5.62 15.64 2.62
CA LYS A 170 -5.60 16.27 3.94
C LYS A 170 -6.49 15.49 4.89
N ALA A 171 -5.96 15.13 6.05
CA ALA A 171 -6.70 14.47 7.10
C ALA A 171 -6.46 15.16 8.44
N ILE A 172 -7.49 15.14 9.27
CA ILE A 172 -7.41 15.42 10.69
C ILE A 172 -7.62 14.08 11.38
N MET A 173 -6.59 13.55 12.02
CA MET A 173 -6.64 12.29 12.74
C MET A 173 -6.67 12.55 14.23
N SER A 174 -7.59 11.89 14.93
CA SER A 174 -7.64 11.86 16.39
C SER A 174 -7.30 10.46 16.88
N GLY A 175 -6.50 10.38 17.94
CA GLY A 175 -5.95 9.11 18.37
C GLY A 175 -4.98 9.22 19.54
N THR A 176 -4.48 8.07 19.95
CA THR A 176 -3.50 7.92 21.02
C THR A 176 -2.09 7.89 20.42
N VAL A 177 -1.24 8.82 20.82
CA VAL A 177 0.12 9.02 20.29
C VAL A 177 1.17 8.62 21.32
N ILE A 178 2.16 7.83 20.88
CA ILE A 178 3.38 7.50 21.62
C ILE A 178 4.55 7.68 20.66
N ASP A 179 5.48 8.56 21.01
CA ASP A 179 6.55 8.99 20.11
C ASP A 179 5.95 9.41 18.74
N ASN A 180 6.42 8.81 17.64
CA ASN A 180 5.95 9.07 16.28
C ASN A 180 4.94 8.01 15.79
N GLN A 181 4.25 7.33 16.71
CA GLN A 181 3.26 6.29 16.39
C GLN A 181 1.90 6.73 16.92
N MET A 182 0.85 6.55 16.11
CA MET A 182 -0.52 6.96 16.45
C MET A 182 -1.50 5.82 16.24
N ALA A 183 -2.22 5.41 17.29
CA ALA A 183 -3.41 4.59 17.15
C ALA A 183 -4.60 5.51 16.85
N VAL A 184 -5.07 5.50 15.60
CA VAL A 184 -6.12 6.39 15.12
C VAL A 184 -7.47 5.81 15.50
N VAL A 185 -8.29 6.60 16.22
CA VAL A 185 -9.67 6.24 16.59
C VAL A 185 -10.70 6.83 15.66
N SER A 186 -10.38 7.96 15.04
CA SER A 186 -11.22 8.61 14.05
C SER A 186 -10.35 9.46 13.13
N SER A 187 -10.67 9.43 11.84
CA SER A 187 -10.19 10.41 10.88
C SER A 187 -11.37 11.29 10.47
N SER A 188 -11.09 12.54 10.13
CA SER A 188 -11.95 13.33 9.27
C SER A 188 -11.11 13.82 8.11
N LEU A 189 -11.65 13.67 6.91
CA LEU A 189 -11.02 14.23 5.72
C LEU A 189 -11.18 15.74 5.82
N GLY A 190 -10.05 16.44 5.86
CA GLY A 190 -10.05 17.89 5.92
C GLY A 190 -10.67 18.40 4.63
N GLN A 191 -11.88 18.97 4.71
CA GLN A 191 -12.50 19.65 3.58
C GLN A 191 -11.50 20.66 3.04
N ALA A 192 -10.91 20.38 1.87
CA ALA A 192 -10.50 21.48 1.02
C ALA A 192 -11.77 22.30 0.78
N LYS A 193 -11.74 23.60 1.07
CA LYS A 193 -12.76 24.53 0.59
C LYS A 193 -12.67 24.55 -0.95
N GLU A 194 -13.32 23.58 -1.56
CA GLU A 194 -13.86 23.61 -2.91
C GLU A 194 -15.31 23.15 -2.76
N GLY A 195 -16.24 23.88 -3.36
CA GLY A 195 -17.67 23.82 -3.08
C GLY A 195 -18.22 22.40 -3.04
N ALA A 196 -18.73 22.01 -1.87
CA ALA A 196 -19.41 20.75 -1.65
C ALA A 196 -20.59 20.59 -2.64
N PHE A 197 -20.55 19.54 -3.45
CA PHE A 197 -21.76 18.93 -4.00
C PHE A 197 -22.05 17.66 -3.20
N THR A 198 -23.25 17.59 -2.65
CA THR A 198 -23.82 16.40 -2.04
C THR A 198 -24.00 15.32 -3.10
N SER A 199 -23.34 14.17 -2.94
CA SER A 199 -23.61 12.99 -3.75
C SER A 199 -25.07 12.54 -3.54
N PRO A 200 -25.88 12.32 -4.60
CA PRO A 200 -27.14 11.62 -4.44
C PRO A 200 -26.83 10.15 -4.11
N ARG A 201 -27.41 9.65 -3.00
CA ARG A 201 -27.41 8.21 -2.71
C ARG A 201 -28.32 7.52 -3.73
N PHE A 202 -27.78 6.60 -4.52
CA PHE A 202 -28.61 5.67 -5.29
C PHE A 202 -29.14 4.57 -4.36
N SER A 203 -30.44 4.30 -4.44
CA SER A 203 -31.04 3.11 -3.84
C SER A 203 -30.92 1.95 -4.82
N LEU A 204 -30.58 0.76 -4.32
CA LEU A 204 -30.51 -0.49 -5.09
C LEU A 204 -31.83 -0.89 -5.77
N SER A 205 -32.93 -0.17 -5.52
CA SER A 205 -34.23 -0.35 -6.18
C SER A 205 -34.29 0.19 -7.63
N ASP A 206 -33.32 0.99 -8.07
CA ASP A 206 -33.37 1.64 -9.39
C ASP A 206 -32.76 0.80 -10.53
N LEU A 207 -32.29 -0.42 -10.23
CA LEU A 207 -31.67 -1.34 -11.20
C LEU A 207 -32.62 -2.38 -11.80
N GLU A 208 -33.93 -2.35 -11.51
CA GLU A 208 -34.87 -3.38 -11.97
C GLU A 208 -35.79 -3.00 -13.16
N ASN A 209 -35.60 -1.86 -13.84
CA ASN A 209 -36.39 -1.56 -15.03
C ASN A 209 -35.54 -1.33 -16.28
N THR A 210 -35.49 -2.35 -17.13
CA THR A 210 -34.91 -2.30 -18.47
C THR A 210 -35.77 -1.42 -19.39
N PRO A 211 -35.24 -0.35 -20.03
CA PRO A 211 -36.02 0.38 -21.01
C PRO A 211 -35.94 -0.31 -22.38
N THR A 212 -37.10 -0.58 -22.96
CA THR A 212 -37.27 -0.99 -24.36
C THR A 212 -36.99 0.18 -25.32
N ILE A 213 -36.63 -0.15 -26.55
CA ILE A 213 -36.04 0.69 -27.63
C ILE A 213 -37.02 1.78 -28.19
N ALA A 214 -38.00 2.27 -27.42
CA ALA A 214 -39.03 3.19 -27.91
C ALA A 214 -38.84 4.67 -27.55
N ALA A 215 -37.85 5.04 -26.73
CA ALA A 215 -37.71 6.41 -26.20
C ALA A 215 -36.81 7.35 -27.04
N LEU A 216 -36.60 7.09 -28.33
CA LEU A 216 -35.77 7.94 -29.20
C LEU A 216 -36.52 9.04 -29.96
N ASN A 217 -37.84 9.20 -29.77
CA ASN A 217 -38.61 10.21 -30.50
C ASN A 217 -39.58 11.00 -29.61
N SER A 218 -39.09 12.05 -28.94
CA SER A 218 -39.86 13.27 -28.66
C SER A 218 -38.95 14.42 -28.18
N PRO A 219 -39.13 15.66 -28.69
CA PRO A 219 -38.30 16.79 -28.30
C PRO A 219 -38.87 17.43 -27.04
N ARG A 220 -38.16 17.30 -25.91
CA ARG A 220 -38.35 18.22 -24.77
C ARG A 220 -37.08 19.03 -24.57
N ASN A 221 -37.18 20.29 -24.94
CA ASN A 221 -36.29 21.36 -24.51
C ASN A 221 -36.21 21.35 -22.97
N ILE A 222 -35.10 20.83 -22.45
CA ILE A 222 -34.60 21.19 -21.13
C ILE A 222 -33.30 21.95 -21.37
N LEU A 223 -33.30 23.18 -20.89
CA LEU A 223 -32.23 24.15 -21.01
C LEU A 223 -30.89 23.58 -20.52
N ALA A 224 -29.87 23.86 -21.34
CA ALA A 224 -28.45 23.61 -21.16
C ALA A 224 -27.94 23.66 -19.71
N ALA A 225 -27.46 22.50 -19.24
CA ALA A 225 -26.30 22.37 -18.35
C ALA A 225 -25.77 20.93 -18.41
N THR A 226 -25.37 20.47 -19.59
CA THR A 226 -24.47 19.31 -19.70
C THR A 226 -23.07 19.77 -19.29
N ALA A 227 -22.84 19.92 -17.98
CA ALA A 227 -21.48 19.86 -17.47
C ALA A 227 -21.04 18.41 -17.70
N SER A 228 -20.33 18.18 -18.81
CA SER A 228 -19.55 16.96 -18.97
C SER A 228 -18.74 16.78 -17.70
N ILE A 229 -18.87 15.64 -17.02
CA ILE A 229 -18.00 15.27 -15.90
C ILE A 229 -16.63 14.98 -16.52
N VAL A 230 -15.88 16.05 -16.82
CA VAL A 230 -14.53 15.96 -17.36
C VAL A 230 -13.59 15.76 -16.17
N PRO A 231 -12.73 14.72 -16.19
CA PRO A 231 -11.75 14.52 -15.14
C PRO A 231 -10.88 15.77 -14.92
N SER A 232 -10.64 16.13 -13.66
CA SER A 232 -9.74 17.23 -13.33
C SER A 232 -8.28 16.92 -13.72
N TYR A 233 -7.41 17.92 -13.57
CA TYR A 233 -5.99 17.78 -13.87
C TYR A 233 -5.30 16.67 -13.06
N TYR A 234 -5.67 16.49 -11.79
CA TYR A 234 -5.08 15.47 -10.91
C TYR A 234 -5.82 14.13 -10.97
N GLN A 235 -6.91 14.08 -11.74
CA GLN A 235 -7.70 12.88 -11.92
C GLN A 235 -7.24 12.16 -13.17
N THR A 236 -6.36 11.18 -13.00
CA THR A 236 -5.68 10.47 -14.09
C THR A 236 -6.11 9.03 -14.29
N SER A 237 -6.71 8.40 -13.27
CA SER A 237 -7.02 6.96 -13.25
C SER A 237 -8.12 6.59 -12.25
N GLU A 238 -9.18 7.40 -12.17
CA GLU A 238 -10.27 7.23 -11.18
C GLU A 238 -11.16 6.03 -11.50
N PHE A 239 -11.32 5.71 -12.79
CA PHE A 239 -12.15 4.61 -13.24
C PHE A 239 -11.48 3.90 -14.41
N MET A 240 -11.37 2.56 -14.32
CA MET A 240 -10.89 1.74 -15.42
C MET A 240 -12.00 1.53 -16.46
N LEU A 241 -12.35 2.59 -17.17
CA LEU A 241 -13.45 2.66 -18.13
C LEU A 241 -13.10 3.61 -19.28
N GLY A 242 -13.62 3.35 -20.47
CA GLY A 242 -13.39 4.22 -21.63
C GLY A 242 -11.98 4.05 -22.18
N THR A 243 -11.42 5.12 -22.74
CA THR A 243 -10.07 5.10 -23.31
C THR A 243 -9.07 5.61 -22.28
N VAL A 244 -7.98 4.86 -22.10
CA VAL A 244 -6.86 5.22 -21.23
C VAL A 244 -5.61 5.40 -22.10
N ALA A 245 -5.01 6.59 -22.08
CA ALA A 245 -3.69 6.80 -22.67
C ALA A 245 -2.59 6.36 -21.69
N VAL A 246 -1.58 5.65 -22.17
CA VAL A 246 -0.50 5.11 -21.36
C VAL A 246 0.84 5.58 -21.94
N GLY A 247 1.61 6.30 -21.14
CA GLY A 247 3.00 6.59 -21.45
C GLY A 247 3.89 5.45 -20.96
N LEU A 248 4.40 4.61 -21.86
CA LEU A 248 5.38 3.58 -21.51
C LEU A 248 6.80 4.16 -21.67
N VAL A 249 7.43 4.46 -20.53
CA VAL A 249 8.72 5.14 -20.47
C VAL A 249 9.81 4.16 -20.04
N MET A 250 10.87 4.08 -20.83
CA MET A 250 12.05 3.25 -20.56
C MET A 250 13.29 4.16 -20.41
N PRO A 251 13.67 4.53 -19.17
CA PRO A 251 14.84 5.37 -18.91
C PRO A 251 16.15 4.71 -19.33
N GLN A 252 17.14 5.52 -19.68
CA GLN A 252 18.50 5.08 -19.99
C GLN A 252 19.52 5.94 -19.25
N CYS A 253 20.33 5.30 -18.41
CA CYS A 253 21.50 5.92 -17.79
C CYS A 253 22.46 6.47 -18.87
N ASN A 254 22.99 7.67 -18.64
CA ASN A 254 23.93 8.34 -19.55
C ASN A 254 25.36 8.51 -18.98
N GLY A 255 25.61 8.04 -17.77
CA GLY A 255 26.95 8.02 -17.15
C GLY A 255 27.37 9.31 -16.45
N GLN A 256 26.51 10.32 -16.36
CA GLN A 256 26.88 11.62 -15.77
C GLN A 256 27.00 11.61 -14.25
N VAL A 257 26.11 10.89 -13.54
CA VAL A 257 26.15 10.77 -12.07
C VAL A 257 26.49 9.35 -11.67
N ASP A 258 25.71 8.37 -12.13
CA ASP A 258 25.99 6.95 -11.88
C ASP A 258 26.74 6.32 -13.06
N LYS A 259 27.61 5.35 -12.75
CA LYS A 259 28.12 4.45 -13.77
C LYS A 259 26.98 3.55 -14.25
N CYS A 260 26.71 3.59 -15.54
CA CYS A 260 25.68 2.73 -16.13
C CYS A 260 26.09 1.26 -16.06
N ALA A 261 25.19 0.45 -15.52
CA ALA A 261 25.30 -1.00 -15.45
C ALA A 261 24.38 -1.67 -16.48
N GLU A 262 23.33 -0.95 -16.90
CA GLU A 262 22.31 -1.45 -17.79
C GLU A 262 22.27 -0.64 -19.10
N THR A 263 21.90 -1.30 -20.19
CA THR A 263 21.79 -0.64 -21.50
C THR A 263 20.75 -1.33 -22.35
N TRP A 264 19.63 -0.66 -22.57
CA TRP A 264 18.53 -1.20 -23.36
C TRP A 264 18.97 -1.62 -24.76
N SER A 265 18.54 -2.80 -25.18
CA SER A 265 18.53 -3.17 -26.59
C SER A 265 17.11 -3.02 -27.16
N ALA A 266 17.01 -2.81 -28.48
CA ALA A 266 15.71 -2.69 -29.15
C ALA A 266 14.80 -3.90 -28.88
N ALA A 267 15.35 -5.12 -28.98
CA ALA A 267 14.61 -6.35 -28.74
C ALA A 267 14.06 -6.47 -27.31
N ARG A 268 14.82 -6.01 -26.30
CA ARG A 268 14.35 -6.03 -24.90
C ARG A 268 13.23 -5.00 -24.67
N MET A 269 13.33 -3.82 -25.29
CA MET A 269 12.25 -2.83 -25.25
C MET A 269 10.99 -3.30 -26.01
N ASP A 270 11.14 -4.04 -27.11
CA ASP A 270 10.01 -4.67 -27.80
C ASP A 270 9.33 -5.72 -26.91
N ASN A 271 10.09 -6.53 -26.18
CA ASN A 271 9.55 -7.47 -25.21
C ASN A 271 8.79 -6.76 -24.08
N VAL A 272 9.33 -5.67 -23.53
CA VAL A 272 8.64 -4.84 -22.53
C VAL A 272 7.30 -4.35 -23.08
N TYR A 273 7.29 -3.77 -24.28
CA TYR A 273 6.05 -3.30 -24.92
C TYR A 273 5.02 -4.42 -25.07
N ASN A 274 5.45 -5.58 -25.59
CA ASN A 274 4.55 -6.72 -25.81
C ASN A 274 3.96 -7.25 -24.50
N GLN A 275 4.76 -7.32 -23.43
CA GLN A 275 4.32 -7.79 -22.11
C GLN A 275 3.37 -6.78 -21.44
N VAL A 276 3.71 -5.49 -21.45
CA VAL A 276 2.81 -4.44 -20.95
C VAL A 276 1.50 -4.44 -21.73
N ARG A 277 1.55 -4.54 -23.06
CA ARG A 277 0.36 -4.65 -23.91
C ARG A 277 -0.50 -5.84 -23.49
N GLN A 278 0.10 -7.03 -23.34
CA GLN A 278 -0.62 -8.23 -22.92
C GLN A 278 -1.28 -8.08 -21.54
N GLY A 279 -0.61 -7.43 -20.58
CA GLY A 279 -1.19 -7.15 -19.26
C GLY A 279 -2.38 -6.20 -19.32
N LEU A 280 -2.32 -5.17 -20.18
CA LEU A 280 -3.42 -4.24 -20.39
C LEU A 280 -4.58 -4.89 -21.17
N ASP A 281 -4.30 -5.72 -22.17
CA ASP A 281 -5.31 -6.46 -22.94
C ASP A 281 -6.08 -7.45 -22.06
N TRP A 282 -5.45 -7.98 -21.01
CA TRP A 282 -6.14 -8.77 -20.00
C TRP A 282 -7.25 -7.97 -19.30
N TRP A 283 -7.02 -6.70 -18.97
CA TRP A 283 -8.05 -5.81 -18.41
C TRP A 283 -9.15 -5.47 -19.43
N VAL A 284 -8.80 -5.26 -20.69
CA VAL A 284 -9.78 -5.10 -21.78
C VAL A 284 -10.71 -6.33 -21.82
N ALA A 285 -10.14 -7.53 -21.80
CA ALA A 285 -10.93 -8.76 -21.77
C ALA A 285 -11.78 -8.90 -20.50
N LYS A 286 -11.21 -8.62 -19.32
CA LYS A 286 -11.90 -8.73 -18.03
C LYS A 286 -13.08 -7.78 -17.87
N THR A 287 -12.99 -6.61 -18.48
CA THR A 287 -14.07 -5.62 -18.46
C THR A 287 -15.07 -5.82 -19.59
N GLY A 288 -14.87 -6.81 -20.48
CA GLY A 288 -15.71 -7.03 -21.66
C GLY A 288 -15.58 -5.92 -22.71
N GLY A 289 -14.39 -5.33 -22.83
CA GLY A 289 -14.10 -4.24 -23.78
C GLY A 289 -14.56 -2.85 -23.32
N LYS A 290 -14.95 -2.70 -22.04
CA LYS A 290 -15.37 -1.40 -21.49
C LYS A 290 -14.19 -0.43 -21.30
N VAL A 291 -12.99 -0.95 -21.13
CA VAL A 291 -11.74 -0.17 -21.17
C VAL A 291 -10.97 -0.48 -22.45
N ASN A 292 -10.29 0.52 -22.99
CA ASN A 292 -9.36 0.41 -24.11
C ASN A 292 -8.08 1.20 -23.80
N PHE A 293 -6.91 0.64 -24.11
CA PHE A 293 -5.62 1.27 -23.81
C PHE A 293 -4.86 1.67 -25.08
N ILE A 294 -4.45 2.94 -25.15
CA ILE A 294 -3.54 3.46 -26.17
C ILE A 294 -2.17 3.63 -25.51
N ILE A 295 -1.11 3.03 -26.07
CA ILE A 295 0.24 3.13 -25.49
C ILE A 295 1.13 3.94 -26.42
N ASP A 296 1.72 5.00 -25.91
CA ASP A 296 2.85 5.69 -26.52
C ASP A 296 4.15 5.21 -25.89
N GLN A 297 5.15 4.91 -26.71
CA GLN A 297 6.46 4.42 -26.24
C GLN A 297 7.49 5.54 -26.22
N TYR A 298 8.17 5.69 -25.09
CA TYR A 298 9.23 6.64 -24.86
C TYR A 298 10.49 5.86 -24.48
N ARG A 299 11.26 5.50 -25.52
CA ARG A 299 12.39 4.58 -25.42
C ARG A 299 13.69 5.32 -25.14
N GLN A 300 14.52 4.76 -24.26
CA GLN A 300 15.85 5.26 -23.91
C GLN A 300 15.88 6.75 -23.52
N ILE A 301 14.94 7.18 -22.68
CA ILE A 301 14.89 8.58 -22.24
C ILE A 301 16.05 8.81 -21.26
N PRO A 302 16.93 9.80 -21.51
CA PRO A 302 18.16 9.93 -20.76
C PRO A 302 17.93 10.33 -19.30
N THR A 303 18.73 9.75 -18.41
CA THR A 303 18.92 10.18 -17.02
C THR A 303 20.38 10.01 -16.62
N SER A 304 20.84 10.85 -15.68
CA SER A 304 22.17 10.79 -15.09
C SER A 304 22.38 9.62 -14.13
N TYR A 305 21.29 9.00 -13.65
CA TYR A 305 21.29 7.92 -12.69
C TYR A 305 21.14 6.54 -13.35
N GLU A 306 21.58 5.49 -12.67
CA GLU A 306 21.28 4.09 -13.01
C GLU A 306 20.15 3.64 -12.07
N PRO A 307 18.87 3.72 -12.48
CA PRO A 307 17.75 3.66 -11.53
C PRO A 307 17.71 2.37 -10.71
N VAL A 308 18.08 1.23 -11.30
CA VAL A 308 18.04 -0.07 -10.61
C VAL A 308 19.06 -0.18 -9.46
N ASN A 309 20.14 0.61 -9.50
CA ASN A 309 21.15 0.65 -8.44
C ASN A 309 20.73 1.53 -7.26
N ARG A 310 19.61 2.25 -7.37
CA ARG A 310 19.07 3.13 -6.33
C ARG A 310 17.94 2.42 -5.58
N PRO A 311 17.68 2.80 -4.31
CA PRO A 311 16.47 2.34 -3.63
C PRO A 311 15.26 3.00 -4.27
N MET A 312 14.09 2.36 -4.21
CA MET A 312 12.84 2.96 -4.72
C MET A 312 12.57 4.36 -4.15
N THR A 313 12.99 4.64 -2.91
CA THR A 313 12.84 5.97 -2.27
C THR A 313 13.54 7.10 -3.01
N ASP A 314 14.53 6.79 -3.85
CA ASP A 314 15.29 7.76 -4.64
C ASP A 314 14.67 8.00 -6.04
N GLN A 315 13.47 7.46 -6.31
CA GLN A 315 12.80 7.59 -7.62
C GLN A 315 12.68 9.03 -8.12
N ALA A 316 12.59 10.00 -7.21
CA ALA A 316 12.48 11.41 -7.53
C ALA A 316 13.67 11.93 -8.33
N LEU A 317 14.86 11.34 -8.16
CA LEU A 317 16.07 11.73 -8.85
C LEU A 317 15.94 11.48 -10.36
N TRP A 318 15.69 10.24 -10.74
CA TRP A 318 15.67 9.82 -12.14
C TRP A 318 14.33 10.06 -12.82
N ILE A 319 13.19 9.90 -12.14
CA ILE A 319 11.87 10.18 -12.75
C ILE A 319 11.83 11.65 -13.15
N SER A 320 12.26 12.57 -12.28
CA SER A 320 12.22 14.00 -12.59
C SER A 320 13.09 14.38 -13.78
N GLU A 321 14.28 13.79 -13.92
CA GLU A 321 15.14 14.02 -15.10
C GLU A 321 14.52 13.46 -16.38
N VAL A 322 13.95 12.26 -16.31
CA VAL A 322 13.29 11.59 -17.44
C VAL A 322 12.09 12.41 -17.92
N THR A 323 11.19 12.80 -17.02
CA THR A 323 10.00 13.59 -17.39
C THR A 323 10.36 15.01 -17.84
N SER A 324 11.40 15.62 -17.25
CA SER A 324 11.93 16.90 -17.75
C SER A 324 12.50 16.75 -19.16
N SER A 325 13.22 15.67 -19.46
CA SER A 325 13.77 15.37 -20.79
C SER A 325 12.67 15.12 -21.84
N LEU A 326 11.50 14.66 -21.40
CA LEU A 326 10.29 14.56 -22.22
C LEU A 326 9.60 15.91 -22.48
N GLY A 327 10.10 17.01 -21.90
CA GLY A 327 9.57 18.36 -22.06
C GLY A 327 8.61 18.82 -20.96
N TYR A 328 8.54 18.08 -19.83
CA TYR A 328 7.63 18.37 -18.72
C TYR A 328 8.39 18.65 -17.42
N PRO A 329 9.15 19.77 -17.33
CA PRO A 329 9.83 20.14 -16.10
C PRO A 329 8.83 20.60 -15.02
N GLY A 330 9.26 20.57 -13.76
CA GLY A 330 8.40 20.94 -12.62
C GLY A 330 9.14 20.87 -11.29
N ALA A 331 8.56 21.42 -10.22
CA ALA A 331 9.21 21.48 -8.91
C ALA A 331 9.25 20.13 -8.20
N THR A 332 8.34 19.21 -8.54
CA THR A 332 8.30 17.85 -8.01
C THR A 332 8.02 16.84 -9.12
N LEU A 333 8.49 15.60 -8.97
CA LEU A 333 8.21 14.51 -9.92
C LEU A 333 6.69 14.38 -10.19
N TRP A 334 5.85 14.58 -9.18
CA TRP A 334 4.40 14.46 -9.29
C TRP A 334 3.83 15.47 -10.28
N GLN A 335 4.23 16.74 -10.16
CA GLN A 335 3.78 17.79 -11.08
C GLN A 335 4.16 17.46 -12.53
N GLN A 336 5.36 16.93 -12.72
CA GLN A 336 5.89 16.57 -14.04
C GLN A 336 5.12 15.41 -14.65
N VAL A 337 4.89 14.32 -13.90
CA VAL A 337 4.15 13.16 -14.39
C VAL A 337 2.67 13.51 -14.64
N TYR A 338 2.04 14.31 -13.77
CA TYR A 338 0.69 14.81 -14.05
C TYR A 338 0.64 15.65 -15.33
N ALA A 339 1.61 16.53 -15.56
CA ALA A 339 1.68 17.33 -16.78
C ALA A 339 1.82 16.45 -18.04
N PHE A 340 2.71 15.47 -17.97
CA PHE A 340 2.92 14.50 -19.03
C PHE A 340 1.66 13.67 -19.32
N ASN A 341 1.01 13.11 -18.29
CA ASN A 341 -0.24 12.37 -18.44
C ASN A 341 -1.36 13.23 -19.02
N ASN A 342 -1.51 14.48 -18.58
CA ASN A 342 -2.50 15.39 -19.13
C ASN A 342 -2.25 15.70 -20.61
N ALA A 343 -0.98 15.82 -21.02
CA ALA A 343 -0.63 15.98 -22.42
C ALA A 343 -0.94 14.73 -23.25
N LEU A 344 -0.68 13.53 -22.72
CA LEU A 344 -1.10 12.26 -23.34
C LEU A 344 -2.63 12.20 -23.50
N ARG A 345 -3.36 12.56 -22.44
CA ARG A 345 -4.82 12.61 -22.43
C ARG A 345 -5.36 13.51 -23.53
N GLN A 346 -4.81 14.72 -23.65
CA GLN A 346 -5.19 15.67 -24.69
C GLN A 346 -4.82 15.17 -26.10
N LYS A 347 -3.61 14.62 -26.27
CA LYS A 347 -3.11 14.08 -27.54
C LYS A 347 -4.04 12.99 -28.08
N HIS A 348 -4.46 12.07 -27.23
CA HIS A 348 -5.27 10.90 -27.62
C HIS A 348 -6.77 11.10 -27.46
N LYS A 349 -7.20 12.24 -26.90
CA LYS A 349 -8.60 12.51 -26.51
C LYS A 349 -9.16 11.36 -25.66
N SER A 350 -8.34 10.84 -24.76
CA SER A 350 -8.70 9.75 -23.86
C SER A 350 -9.43 10.27 -22.62
N ASP A 351 -10.15 9.40 -21.93
CA ASP A 351 -10.84 9.72 -20.68
C ASP A 351 -9.82 9.84 -19.54
N TRP A 352 -8.86 8.92 -19.52
CA TRP A 352 -7.83 8.79 -18.48
C TRP A 352 -6.43 8.77 -19.10
N ALA A 353 -5.41 9.03 -18.29
CA ALA A 353 -4.03 8.87 -18.74
C ALA A 353 -3.09 8.55 -17.58
N THR A 354 -2.26 7.52 -17.74
CA THR A 354 -1.28 7.09 -16.73
C THR A 354 0.09 6.86 -17.36
N THR A 355 1.13 6.77 -16.53
CA THR A 355 2.49 6.45 -16.97
C THR A 355 2.96 5.13 -16.36
N ILE A 356 3.67 4.34 -17.16
CA ILE A 356 4.38 3.14 -16.73
C ILE A 356 5.86 3.40 -16.97
N PHE A 357 6.66 3.44 -15.91
CA PHE A 357 8.11 3.43 -16.02
C PHE A 357 8.63 1.99 -15.95
N VAL A 358 9.48 1.61 -16.90
CA VAL A 358 10.18 0.32 -16.87
C VAL A 358 11.67 0.57 -16.78
N VAL A 359 12.25 0.19 -15.64
CA VAL A 359 13.67 0.33 -15.34
C VAL A 359 14.42 -0.92 -15.81
N ASP A 360 15.53 -0.73 -16.53
CA ASP A 360 16.37 -1.85 -16.95
C ASP A 360 17.01 -2.52 -15.72
N SER A 361 16.97 -3.84 -15.66
CA SER A 361 17.56 -4.63 -14.58
C SER A 361 18.25 -5.90 -15.08
N ASN A 362 18.47 -6.03 -16.39
CA ASN A 362 18.86 -7.29 -17.03
C ASN A 362 20.17 -7.87 -16.51
N ASN A 363 21.11 -7.01 -16.09
CA ASN A 363 22.38 -7.41 -15.51
C ASN A 363 22.38 -7.33 -13.97
N ASN A 364 21.25 -6.96 -13.36
CA ASN A 364 21.05 -6.93 -11.92
C ASN A 364 20.62 -8.33 -11.44
N SER A 365 21.45 -8.97 -10.63
CA SER A 365 21.22 -10.36 -10.18
C SER A 365 19.98 -10.54 -9.31
N GLN A 366 19.49 -9.47 -8.67
CA GLN A 366 18.24 -9.46 -7.94
C GLN A 366 17.04 -9.17 -8.86
N GLY A 367 17.23 -8.50 -10.00
CA GLY A 367 16.14 -8.01 -10.84
C GLY A 367 15.28 -6.94 -10.15
N ALA A 368 15.84 -6.23 -9.17
CA ALA A 368 15.11 -5.33 -8.26
C ALA A 368 15.95 -4.08 -7.94
N PHE A 369 15.30 -3.01 -7.49
CA PHE A 369 15.93 -1.85 -6.87
C PHE A 369 16.78 -2.27 -5.66
N SER A 370 17.74 -1.44 -5.24
CA SER A 370 18.70 -1.81 -4.19
C SER A 370 18.09 -2.05 -2.80
N ASN A 371 16.83 -1.63 -2.59
CA ASN A 371 16.04 -1.93 -1.39
C ASN A 371 15.03 -3.07 -1.57
N GLY A 372 15.14 -3.86 -2.65
CA GLY A 372 14.35 -5.07 -2.90
C GLY A 372 12.98 -4.85 -3.57
N TYR A 373 12.57 -3.60 -3.79
CA TYR A 373 11.36 -3.30 -4.58
C TYR A 373 11.60 -3.62 -6.05
N PHE A 374 10.58 -4.06 -6.76
CA PHE A 374 10.70 -4.40 -8.19
C PHE A 374 9.48 -3.96 -9.02
N ALA A 375 8.32 -3.80 -8.38
CA ALA A 375 7.13 -3.22 -8.97
C ALA A 375 6.36 -2.46 -7.89
N TYR A 376 5.76 -1.33 -8.25
CA TYR A 376 4.88 -0.55 -7.38
C TYR A 376 4.06 0.44 -8.19
N ALA A 377 2.87 0.76 -7.70
CA ALA A 377 1.99 1.78 -8.26
C ALA A 377 1.56 2.78 -7.18
N TYR A 378 1.32 4.01 -7.61
CA TYR A 378 0.66 5.01 -6.77
C TYR A 378 -0.84 4.99 -7.05
N VAL A 379 -1.65 5.00 -6.00
CA VAL A 379 -3.11 4.93 -6.07
C VAL A 379 -3.71 6.31 -5.75
N PRO A 380 -4.61 6.87 -6.58
CA PRO A 380 -5.17 6.34 -7.83
C PRO A 380 -4.41 6.85 -9.07
N GLY A 381 -3.08 6.75 -9.08
CA GLY A 381 -2.19 7.35 -10.07
C GLY A 381 -1.13 8.26 -9.44
N PRO A 382 -0.31 8.95 -10.26
CA PRO A 382 -0.39 9.04 -11.72
C PRO A 382 0.51 8.07 -12.49
N PHE A 383 1.25 7.20 -11.80
CA PHE A 383 2.15 6.25 -12.46
C PHE A 383 2.41 5.00 -11.63
N MET A 384 2.94 4.00 -12.33
CA MET A 384 3.57 2.82 -11.75
C MET A 384 4.99 2.66 -12.28
N VAL A 385 5.80 1.89 -11.56
CA VAL A 385 7.17 1.55 -11.92
C VAL A 385 7.35 0.04 -11.81
N MET A 386 8.06 -0.55 -12.76
CA MET A 386 8.49 -1.94 -12.73
C MET A 386 9.94 -2.06 -13.18
N THR A 387 10.67 -3.05 -12.69
CA THR A 387 11.98 -3.45 -13.23
C THR A 387 11.80 -4.47 -14.36
N TYR A 388 12.79 -4.58 -15.24
CA TYR A 388 12.74 -5.48 -16.40
C TYR A 388 12.57 -6.95 -15.99
N ASP A 389 13.29 -7.42 -14.97
CA ASP A 389 13.28 -8.81 -14.52
C ASP A 389 12.36 -9.09 -13.34
N ASN A 390 11.72 -8.05 -12.79
CA ASN A 390 10.68 -8.17 -11.75
C ASN A 390 11.07 -9.11 -10.59
N ASN A 391 12.21 -8.86 -9.95
CA ASN A 391 12.73 -9.68 -8.85
C ASN A 391 12.89 -11.18 -9.19
N GLY A 392 13.39 -11.48 -10.40
CA GLY A 392 13.62 -12.85 -10.88
C GLY A 392 12.40 -13.54 -11.48
N TYR A 393 11.23 -12.88 -11.56
CA TYR A 393 10.10 -13.37 -12.33
C TYR A 393 10.41 -13.41 -13.83
N GLY A 394 11.31 -12.53 -14.28
CA GLY A 394 11.79 -12.43 -15.66
C GLY A 394 10.79 -11.75 -16.59
N ILE A 395 11.30 -11.31 -17.75
CA ILE A 395 10.53 -10.57 -18.75
C ILE A 395 9.26 -11.30 -19.21
N ASN A 396 9.26 -12.64 -19.26
CA ASN A 396 8.10 -13.42 -19.73
C ASN A 396 6.88 -13.36 -18.79
N ASN A 397 7.06 -12.92 -17.55
CA ASN A 397 5.99 -12.77 -16.57
C ASN A 397 5.58 -11.31 -16.33
N MET A 398 6.20 -10.36 -17.05
CA MET A 398 5.90 -8.93 -16.88
C MET A 398 4.44 -8.59 -17.18
N ALA A 399 3.76 -9.31 -18.08
CA ALA A 399 2.33 -9.08 -18.34
C ALA A 399 1.46 -9.25 -17.09
N ALA A 400 1.76 -10.24 -16.24
CA ALA A 400 1.03 -10.45 -14.99
C ALA A 400 1.31 -9.33 -13.97
N VAL A 401 2.57 -8.89 -13.86
CA VAL A 401 2.96 -7.77 -13.00
C VAL A 401 2.32 -6.47 -13.48
N ALA A 402 2.38 -6.19 -14.79
CA ALA A 402 1.76 -5.02 -15.39
C ALA A 402 0.25 -5.00 -15.15
N ALA A 403 -0.44 -6.14 -15.31
CA ALA A 403 -1.86 -6.24 -15.00
C ALA A 403 -2.14 -5.98 -13.51
N HIS A 404 -1.34 -6.56 -12.61
CA HIS A 404 -1.46 -6.37 -11.16
C HIS A 404 -1.31 -4.90 -10.76
N GLU A 405 -0.22 -4.25 -11.16
CA GLU A 405 0.05 -2.83 -10.85
C GLU A 405 -0.95 -1.88 -11.52
N THR A 406 -1.46 -2.25 -12.72
CA THR A 406 -2.56 -1.51 -13.35
C THR A 406 -3.84 -1.58 -12.51
N GLY A 407 -4.09 -2.69 -11.80
CA GLY A 407 -5.19 -2.75 -10.84
C GLY A 407 -5.05 -1.68 -9.76
N HIS A 408 -3.86 -1.58 -9.16
CA HIS A 408 -3.56 -0.56 -8.15
C HIS A 408 -3.74 0.87 -8.67
N LEU A 409 -3.32 1.18 -9.90
CA LEU A 409 -3.53 2.52 -10.49
C LEU A 409 -4.99 2.98 -10.45
N PHE A 410 -5.95 2.04 -10.54
CA PHE A 410 -7.37 2.33 -10.68
C PHE A 410 -8.23 1.97 -9.46
N GLY A 411 -7.63 1.50 -8.36
CA GLY A 411 -8.31 1.17 -7.09
C GLY A 411 -8.68 -0.29 -6.96
#